data_AF-A0A3B9H7E4-F1
#
_entry.id   AF-A0A3B9H7E4-F1
#
_cell.length_a   1.000
_cell.length_b   1.000
_cell.length_c   1.000
_cell.angle_alpha   90.00
_cell.angle_beta   90.00
_cell.angle_gamma   90.00
#
_symmetry.space_group_name_H-M   'P 1'
#
loop_
_entity.id
_entity.type
_entity.pdbx_description
1 polymer ?
#
loop_
_entity_poly.entity_id
_entity_poly.type
_entity_poly.pdbx_seq_one_letter_code
_entity_poly.pdbx_strand_id
1 'polypeptide(L)'
;MLASRFMIKLLYLESRKKGKLKRNVIIYGSGELGLILRRALEQDHKHKNVVFAYVDDDPKKVGKRIEGINIQSTSELPNILSKNEIDSLIIGVLKPDISNKKSVVDICLDYGVETLSIPPIESWVNGELKAGQIRKVKIEDLLGRKEIKLSKDKISAELKGKRV
;
A
#
# COMPACT_ATOMS: atom_id res chain seq x y z
N MET A 1 -33.29 -16.07 -1.51
CA MET A 1 -31.81 -16.14 -1.66
C MET A 1 -31.19 -14.88 -2.28
N LEU A 2 -31.82 -14.22 -3.26
CA LEU A 2 -31.28 -12.97 -3.83
C LEU A 2 -31.32 -11.80 -2.82
N ALA A 3 -32.41 -11.66 -2.07
CA ALA A 3 -32.57 -10.64 -1.04
C ALA A 3 -31.56 -10.79 0.11
N SER A 4 -31.29 -12.02 0.57
CA SER A 4 -30.27 -12.27 1.61
C SER A 4 -28.87 -11.96 1.11
N ARG A 5 -28.55 -12.28 -0.16
CA ARG A 5 -27.26 -11.94 -0.78
C ARG A 5 -27.11 -10.43 -0.96
N PHE A 6 -28.18 -9.72 -1.32
CA PHE A 6 -28.21 -8.26 -1.39
C PHE A 6 -28.07 -7.62 0.00
N MET A 7 -28.76 -8.15 1.01
CA MET A 7 -28.69 -7.68 2.39
C MET A 7 -27.29 -7.87 2.98
N ILE A 8 -26.69 -9.04 2.77
CA ILE A 8 -25.30 -9.31 3.17
C ILE A 8 -24.35 -8.38 2.41
N LYS A 9 -24.58 -8.13 1.12
CA LYS A 9 -23.77 -7.20 0.33
C LYS A 9 -23.93 -5.75 0.80
N LEU A 10 -25.13 -5.33 1.19
CA LEU A 10 -25.41 -4.00 1.75
C LEU A 10 -24.77 -3.85 3.13
N LEU A 11 -24.93 -4.82 4.02
CA LEU A 11 -24.27 -4.84 5.34
C LEU A 11 -22.75 -4.87 5.22
N TYR A 12 -22.21 -5.65 4.28
CA TYR A 12 -20.78 -5.69 3.97
C TYR A 12 -20.27 -4.33 3.44
N LEU A 13 -21.04 -3.68 2.57
CA LEU A 13 -20.72 -2.34 2.04
C LEU A 13 -20.85 -1.24 3.10
N GLU A 14 -21.83 -1.31 3.99
CA GLU A 14 -22.02 -0.35 5.09
C GLU A 14 -20.98 -0.51 6.19
N SER A 15 -20.63 -1.75 6.55
CA SER A 15 -19.54 -2.04 7.48
C SER A 15 -18.20 -1.54 6.94
N ARG A 16 -17.99 -1.56 5.62
CA ARG A 16 -16.85 -0.90 4.97
C ARG A 16 -16.98 0.62 4.83
N LYS A 17 -18.20 1.19 4.84
CA LYS A 17 -18.46 2.64 4.68
C LYS A 17 -18.51 3.44 5.97
N LYS A 18 -18.73 2.82 7.14
CA LYS A 18 -18.42 3.47 8.43
C LYS A 18 -16.91 3.56 8.56
N GLY A 19 -16.32 4.51 7.84
CA GLY A 19 -14.90 4.81 7.94
C GLY A 19 -14.61 5.15 9.39
N LYS A 20 -13.77 4.35 10.06
CA LYS A 20 -13.27 4.72 11.37
C LYS A 20 -12.68 6.13 11.27
N LEU A 21 -13.09 7.03 12.16
CA LEU A 21 -12.52 8.38 12.26
C LEU A 21 -11.00 8.33 12.44
N LYS A 22 -10.52 7.28 13.12
CA LYS A 22 -9.10 6.98 13.34
C LYS A 22 -8.74 5.67 12.66
N ARG A 23 -7.66 5.66 11.88
CA ARG A 23 -7.11 4.45 11.26
C ARG A 23 -5.70 4.22 11.75
N ASN A 24 -5.41 3.03 12.27
CA ASN A 24 -4.06 2.63 12.63
C ASN A 24 -3.37 2.04 11.39
N VAL A 25 -2.21 2.61 11.06
CA VAL A 25 -1.50 2.32 9.82
C VAL A 25 -0.09 1.83 10.13
N ILE A 26 0.32 0.75 9.47
CA ILE A 26 1.73 0.35 9.44
C ILE A 26 2.35 0.84 8.13
N ILE A 27 3.56 1.39 8.21
CA ILE A 27 4.34 1.74 7.02
C ILE A 27 5.42 0.69 6.82
N TYR A 28 5.37 0.00 5.69
CA TYR A 28 6.44 -0.90 5.27
C TYR A 28 7.53 -0.11 4.53
N GLY A 29 8.73 -0.09 5.09
CA GLY A 29 9.85 0.75 4.68
C GLY A 29 10.04 1.95 5.61
N SER A 30 11.15 1.97 6.34
CA SER A 30 11.53 3.05 7.26
C SER A 30 12.48 4.09 6.63
N GLY A 31 12.63 4.07 5.30
CA GLY A 31 13.46 5.03 4.56
C GLY A 31 12.79 6.39 4.36
N GLU A 32 13.39 7.21 3.50
CA GLU A 32 12.91 8.57 3.17
C GLU A 32 11.45 8.59 2.70
N LEU A 33 11.05 7.65 1.84
CA LEU A 33 9.65 7.52 1.42
C LEU A 33 8.70 7.21 2.58
N GLY A 34 9.15 6.45 3.57
CA GLY A 34 8.36 6.16 4.77
C GLY A 34 8.11 7.42 5.61
N LEU A 35 9.08 8.35 5.67
CA LEU A 35 8.89 9.66 6.29
C LEU A 35 7.96 10.55 5.47
N ILE A 36 8.15 10.62 4.15
CA ILE A 36 7.28 11.41 3.25
C ILE A 36 5.84 10.92 3.34
N LEU A 37 5.64 9.61 3.32
CA LEU A 37 4.33 8.98 3.48
C LEU A 37 3.71 9.31 4.84
N ARG A 38 4.47 9.22 5.93
CA ARG A 38 3.96 9.63 7.25
C ARG A 38 3.46 11.07 7.23
N ARG A 39 4.24 12.01 6.71
CA ARG A 39 3.84 13.42 6.62
C ARG A 39 2.59 13.61 5.76
N ALA A 40 2.49 12.87 4.65
CA ALA A 40 1.30 12.87 3.80
C ALA A 40 0.04 12.37 4.55
N LEU A 41 0.19 11.35 5.41
CA LEU A 41 -0.90 10.83 6.25
C LEU A 41 -1.28 11.77 7.38
N GLU A 42 -0.32 12.45 8.00
CA GLU A 42 -0.57 13.45 9.05
C GLU A 42 -1.32 14.68 8.50
N GLN A 43 -1.08 15.03 7.24
CA GLN A 43 -1.79 16.11 6.53
C GLN A 43 -3.17 15.68 6.00
N ASP A 44 -3.59 14.41 6.14
CA ASP A 44 -4.91 13.97 5.69
C ASP A 44 -6.00 14.44 6.66
N HIS A 45 -6.73 15.49 6.26
CA HIS A 45 -7.87 15.99 7.05
C HIS A 45 -9.13 15.11 6.94
N LYS A 46 -9.20 14.17 5.99
CA LYS A 46 -10.38 13.32 5.80
C LYS A 46 -10.43 12.15 6.79
N HIS A 47 -9.27 11.65 7.20
CA HIS A 47 -9.15 10.53 8.12
C HIS A 47 -8.01 10.76 9.09
N LYS A 48 -8.20 10.47 10.37
CA LYS A 48 -7.13 10.53 11.36
C LYS A 48 -6.26 9.27 11.25
N ASN A 49 -5.37 9.26 10.27
CA ASN A 49 -4.38 8.19 10.11
C ASN A 49 -3.32 8.32 11.20
N VAL A 50 -3.13 7.26 11.99
CA VAL A 50 -2.10 7.19 13.02
C VAL A 50 -1.13 6.09 12.62
N VAL A 51 0.11 6.49 12.36
CA VAL A 51 1.18 5.54 12.06
C VAL A 51 1.54 4.82 13.36
N PHE A 52 1.25 3.52 13.41
CA PHE A 52 1.46 2.67 14.59
C PHE A 52 2.93 2.23 14.70
N ALA A 53 3.50 1.77 13.59
CA ALA A 53 4.88 1.32 13.51
C ALA A 53 5.40 1.42 12.07
N TYR A 54 6.73 1.52 11.95
CA TYR A 54 7.43 1.16 10.73
C TYR A 54 7.79 -0.31 10.77
N VAL A 55 7.77 -0.96 9.62
CA VAL A 55 8.24 -2.33 9.43
C VAL A 55 9.31 -2.31 8.35
N ASP A 56 10.48 -2.89 8.61
CA ASP A 56 11.61 -2.87 7.67
C ASP A 56 12.34 -4.22 7.67
N ASP A 57 12.88 -4.60 6.52
CA ASP A 57 13.64 -5.83 6.35
C ASP A 57 15.09 -5.69 6.83
N ASP A 58 15.61 -4.45 6.97
CA ASP A 58 16.98 -4.22 7.41
C ASP A 58 17.11 -4.40 8.95
N PRO A 59 17.77 -5.46 9.43
CA PRO A 59 17.91 -5.71 10.86
C PRO A 59 18.69 -4.60 11.58
N LYS A 60 19.51 -3.81 10.86
CA LYS A 60 20.24 -2.67 11.45
C LYS A 60 19.33 -1.52 11.84
N LYS A 61 18.09 -1.49 11.34
CA LYS A 61 17.09 -0.45 11.65
C LYS A 61 16.10 -0.91 12.72
N VAL A 62 15.90 -2.21 12.89
CA VAL A 62 14.99 -2.79 13.89
C VAL A 62 15.36 -2.29 15.29
N GLY A 63 14.34 -1.96 16.09
CA GLY A 63 14.49 -1.43 17.45
C GLY A 63 14.82 0.06 17.53
N LYS A 64 15.18 0.70 16.41
CA LYS A 64 15.33 2.16 16.35
C LYS A 64 13.98 2.86 16.25
N ARG A 65 13.99 4.18 16.37
CA ARG A 65 12.80 5.04 16.25
C ARG A 65 13.03 6.12 15.20
N ILE A 66 11.99 6.45 14.45
CA ILE A 66 11.94 7.59 13.53
C ILE A 66 10.82 8.50 13.97
N GLU A 67 11.15 9.74 14.31
CA GLU A 67 10.18 10.75 14.75
C GLU A 67 9.23 10.19 15.85
N GLY A 68 9.79 9.42 16.79
CA GLY A 68 9.08 8.82 17.92
C GLY A 68 8.41 7.46 17.65
N ILE A 69 8.37 6.96 16.42
CA ILE A 69 7.71 5.70 16.05
C ILE A 69 8.73 4.57 15.93
N ASN A 70 8.43 3.40 16.49
CA ASN A 70 9.33 2.24 16.47
C ASN A 70 9.42 1.61 15.08
N ILE A 71 10.61 1.12 14.75
CA ILE A 71 10.87 0.25 13.61
C ILE A 71 10.89 -1.20 14.11
N GLN A 72 10.00 -2.02 13.58
CA GLN A 72 9.91 -3.45 13.85
C GLN A 72 10.39 -4.26 12.66
N SER A 73 10.78 -5.51 12.90
CA SER A 73 11.16 -6.42 11.84
C SER A 73 9.92 -6.85 11.03
N THR A 74 10.07 -7.03 9.72
CA THR A 74 9.02 -7.64 8.89
C THR A 74 8.61 -9.02 9.38
N SER A 75 9.53 -9.77 9.99
CA SER A 75 9.21 -11.08 10.61
C SER A 75 8.26 -10.99 11.80
N GLU A 76 8.17 -9.84 12.47
CA GLU A 76 7.27 -9.61 13.60
C GLU A 76 5.86 -9.20 13.17
N LEU A 77 5.67 -8.88 11.88
CA LEU A 77 4.40 -8.40 11.34
C LEU A 77 3.20 -9.28 11.74
N PRO A 78 3.21 -10.63 11.62
CA PRO A 78 2.09 -11.47 12.04
C PRO A 78 1.73 -11.29 13.54
N ASN A 79 2.75 -11.16 14.39
CA ASN A 79 2.57 -10.93 15.83
C ASN A 79 1.99 -9.53 16.11
N ILE A 80 2.40 -8.51 15.35
CA ILE A 80 1.84 -7.16 15.44
C ILE A 80 0.37 -7.16 15.03
N LEU A 81 0.05 -7.77 13.88
CA LEU A 81 -1.31 -7.80 13.32
C LEU A 81 -2.29 -8.62 14.17
N SER A 82 -1.83 -9.67 14.85
CA SER A 82 -2.67 -10.47 15.74
C SER A 82 -2.99 -9.78 17.07
N LYS A 83 -2.11 -8.92 17.58
CA LYS A 83 -2.25 -8.27 18.89
C LYS A 83 -2.84 -6.87 18.85
N ASN A 84 -2.86 -6.24 17.68
CA ASN A 84 -3.24 -4.84 17.53
C ASN A 84 -4.28 -4.69 16.43
N GLU A 85 -5.21 -3.75 16.61
CA GLU A 85 -6.13 -3.37 15.55
C GLU A 85 -5.41 -2.49 14.52
N ILE A 86 -4.94 -3.10 13.43
CA ILE A 86 -4.32 -2.42 12.30
C ILE A 86 -5.31 -2.41 11.14
N ASP A 87 -5.62 -1.22 10.62
CA ASP A 87 -6.59 -1.07 9.55
C ASP A 87 -5.95 -1.24 8.17
N SER A 88 -4.70 -0.79 8.02
CA SER A 88 -3.98 -0.88 6.75
C SER A 88 -2.47 -0.92 6.90
N LEU A 89 -1.81 -1.55 5.94
CA LEU A 89 -0.37 -1.49 5.75
C LEU A 89 -0.08 -0.77 4.42
N ILE A 90 0.79 0.23 4.44
CA ILE A 90 1.15 1.00 3.26
C ILE A 90 2.59 0.73 2.87
N ILE A 91 2.80 0.32 1.62
CA ILE A 91 4.11 0.06 1.04
C ILE A 91 4.77 1.40 0.70
N GLY A 92 5.75 1.79 1.51
CA GLY A 92 6.58 2.99 1.38
C GLY A 92 7.97 2.70 0.84
N VAL A 93 8.11 1.75 -0.10
CA VAL A 93 9.38 1.38 -0.74
C VAL A 93 9.26 1.53 -2.26
N LEU A 94 10.25 2.18 -2.90
CA LEU A 94 10.27 2.46 -4.35
C LEU A 94 10.41 1.19 -5.20
N LYS A 95 11.22 0.23 -4.72
CA LYS A 95 11.52 -1.04 -5.39
C LYS A 95 11.71 -2.15 -4.34
N PRO A 96 10.63 -2.54 -3.64
CA PRO A 96 10.73 -3.69 -2.76
C PRO A 96 11.06 -4.92 -3.61
N ASP A 97 11.78 -5.87 -3.03
CA ASP A 97 11.91 -7.17 -3.64
C ASP A 97 10.51 -7.78 -3.84
N ILE A 98 10.29 -8.40 -5.00
CA ILE A 98 8.96 -8.92 -5.38
C ILE A 98 8.54 -10.00 -4.38
N SER A 99 9.49 -10.84 -3.94
CA SER A 99 9.24 -11.88 -2.95
C SER A 99 8.80 -11.27 -1.61
N ASN A 100 9.55 -10.28 -1.11
CA ASN A 100 9.23 -9.62 0.15
C ASN A 100 7.88 -8.90 0.10
N LYS A 101 7.62 -8.15 -0.97
CA LYS A 101 6.33 -7.46 -1.18
C LYS A 101 5.18 -8.46 -1.17
N LYS A 102 5.31 -9.56 -1.89
CA LYS A 102 4.29 -10.61 -1.95
C LYS A 102 4.06 -11.22 -0.57
N SER A 103 5.14 -11.58 0.14
CA SER A 103 5.07 -12.10 1.51
C SER A 103 4.34 -11.16 2.46
N VAL A 104 4.68 -9.87 2.45
CA VAL A 104 4.00 -8.84 3.28
C VAL A 104 2.52 -8.73 2.94
N VAL A 105 2.17 -8.78 1.66
CA VAL A 105 0.78 -8.73 1.20
C VAL A 105 0.02 -9.98 1.61
N ASP A 106 0.60 -11.16 1.44
CA ASP A 106 0.01 -12.45 1.82
C ASP A 106 -0.26 -12.47 3.34
N ILE A 107 0.71 -12.02 4.16
CA ILE A 107 0.52 -11.83 5.61
C ILE A 107 -0.64 -10.87 5.88
N CYS A 108 -0.68 -9.70 5.23
CA CYS A 108 -1.79 -8.76 5.46
C CYS A 108 -3.16 -9.37 5.10
N LEU A 109 -3.22 -10.15 4.01
CA LEU A 109 -4.44 -10.83 3.58
C LEU A 109 -4.92 -11.85 4.61
N ASP A 110 -4.02 -12.66 5.18
CA ASP A 110 -4.35 -13.66 6.20
C ASP A 110 -4.95 -13.04 7.46
N TYR A 111 -4.53 -11.82 7.81
CA TYR A 111 -5.04 -11.07 8.95
C TYR A 111 -6.15 -10.07 8.60
N GLY A 112 -6.63 -10.03 7.35
CA GLY A 112 -7.70 -9.14 6.91
C GLY A 112 -7.32 -7.65 6.88
N VAL A 113 -6.02 -7.34 6.86
CA VAL A 113 -5.47 -5.98 6.83
C VAL A 113 -5.37 -5.49 5.39
N GLU A 114 -5.81 -4.26 5.14
CA GLU A 114 -5.78 -3.70 3.80
C GLU A 114 -4.37 -3.25 3.40
N THR A 115 -3.83 -3.79 2.29
CA THR A 115 -2.55 -3.35 1.75
C THR A 115 -2.72 -2.22 0.73
N LEU A 116 -2.01 -1.12 0.95
CA LEU A 116 -1.98 0.07 0.10
C LEU A 116 -0.59 0.32 -0.47
N SER A 117 -0.51 1.08 -1.55
CA SER A 117 0.72 1.50 -2.21
C SER A 117 0.69 2.98 -2.56
N ILE A 118 1.87 3.60 -2.50
CA ILE A 118 2.07 4.96 -3.00
C ILE A 118 2.17 4.94 -4.54
N PRO A 119 1.75 6.01 -5.21
CA PRO A 119 1.90 6.11 -6.66
C PRO A 119 3.36 6.42 -7.04
N PRO A 120 3.75 6.22 -8.31
CA PRO A 120 5.06 6.63 -8.81
C PRO A 120 5.34 8.11 -8.55
N ILE A 121 6.60 8.46 -8.29
CA ILE A 121 7.01 9.83 -7.91
C ILE A 121 6.60 10.84 -8.98
N GLU A 122 6.63 10.46 -10.25
CA GLU A 122 6.28 11.29 -11.39
C GLU A 122 4.81 11.74 -11.38
N SER A 123 3.98 11.08 -10.59
CA SER A 123 2.55 11.39 -10.45
C SER A 123 2.20 12.20 -9.20
N TRP A 124 3.19 12.60 -8.40
CA TRP A 124 2.98 13.36 -7.18
C TRP A 124 2.53 14.80 -7.50
N VAL A 125 1.56 15.31 -6.74
CA VAL A 125 0.99 16.64 -7.02
C VAL A 125 1.91 17.71 -6.47
N ASN A 126 2.37 18.62 -7.32
CA ASN A 126 3.33 19.68 -6.97
C ASN A 126 4.62 19.14 -6.33
N GLY A 127 5.03 17.92 -6.71
CA GLY A 127 6.21 17.26 -6.13
C GLY A 127 5.99 16.66 -4.74
N GLU A 128 4.76 16.67 -4.23
CA GLU A 128 4.41 16.13 -2.91
C GLU A 128 3.45 14.95 -3.02
N LEU A 129 3.69 13.94 -2.19
CA LEU A 129 2.75 12.85 -2.00
C LEU A 129 1.55 13.34 -1.18
N LYS A 130 0.34 13.22 -1.71
CA LYS A 130 -0.90 13.44 -0.96
C LYS A 130 -1.56 12.13 -0.56
N ALA A 131 -2.15 12.06 0.63
CA ALA A 131 -2.83 10.85 1.11
C ALA A 131 -3.91 10.32 0.15
N GLY A 132 -4.62 11.22 -0.55
CA GLY A 132 -5.63 10.84 -1.56
C GLY A 132 -5.08 10.10 -2.78
N GLN A 133 -3.76 10.07 -2.98
CA GLN A 133 -3.13 9.34 -4.08
C GLN A 133 -2.72 7.90 -3.68
N ILE A 134 -2.78 7.58 -2.38
CA ILE A 134 -2.53 6.24 -1.86
C ILE A 134 -3.69 5.35 -2.27
N ARG A 135 -3.37 4.19 -2.86
CA ARG A 135 -4.37 3.28 -3.43
C ARG A 135 -4.12 1.84 -3.00
N LYS A 136 -5.16 1.01 -3.06
CA LYS A 136 -5.01 -0.43 -2.83
C LYS A 136 -4.01 -1.04 -3.79
N VAL A 137 -3.19 -1.96 -3.28
CA VAL A 137 -2.30 -2.77 -4.11
C VAL A 137 -3.17 -3.58 -5.05
N LYS A 138 -2.84 -3.55 -6.35
CA LYS A 138 -3.56 -4.37 -7.33
C LYS A 138 -2.87 -5.72 -7.51
N ILE A 139 -3.62 -6.72 -8.00
CA ILE A 139 -3.07 -8.05 -8.25
C ILE A 139 -1.91 -8.02 -9.26
N GLU A 140 -1.96 -7.11 -10.23
CA GLU A 140 -0.91 -6.93 -11.24
C GLU A 140 0.42 -6.48 -10.59
N ASP A 141 0.33 -5.68 -9.53
CA ASP A 141 1.48 -5.19 -8.75
C ASP A 141 2.17 -6.32 -7.96
N LEU A 142 1.50 -7.47 -7.80
CA LEU A 142 1.99 -8.69 -7.13
C LEU A 142 2.52 -9.72 -8.14
N LEU A 143 2.00 -9.71 -9.37
CA LEU A 143 2.38 -10.64 -10.43
C LEU A 143 3.61 -10.18 -11.24
N GLY A 144 4.15 -8.99 -10.95
CA GLY A 144 5.43 -8.53 -11.48
C GLY A 144 5.48 -8.39 -13.00
N ARG A 145 4.33 -8.29 -13.68
CA ARG A 145 4.33 -8.05 -15.12
C ARG A 145 4.91 -6.66 -15.36
N LYS A 146 6.09 -6.59 -15.99
CA LYS A 146 6.55 -5.35 -16.62
C LYS A 146 5.40 -4.87 -17.48
N GLU A 147 4.86 -3.69 -17.19
CA GLU A 147 3.98 -3.01 -18.14
C GLU A 147 4.72 -3.01 -19.47
N ILE A 148 4.14 -3.66 -20.48
CA ILE A 148 4.63 -3.53 -21.83
C ILE A 148 4.31 -2.08 -22.19
N LYS A 149 5.28 -1.18 -21.96
CA LYS A 149 5.27 0.15 -22.56
C LYS A 149 5.34 -0.08 -24.06
N LEU A 150 4.19 -0.23 -24.70
CA LEU A 150 4.03 -0.24 -26.14
C LEU A 150 4.45 1.16 -26.59
N SER A 151 5.75 1.35 -26.84
CA SER A 151 6.26 2.57 -27.46
C SER A 151 5.52 2.73 -28.78
N LYS A 152 4.58 3.68 -28.84
CA LYS A 152 3.79 3.98 -30.05
C LYS A 152 4.69 4.18 -31.27
N ASP A 153 5.91 4.64 -31.04
CA ASP A 153 6.94 4.84 -32.07
C ASP A 153 7.38 3.54 -32.75
N LYS A 154 7.50 2.42 -32.04
CA LYS A 154 7.88 1.12 -32.64
C LYS A 154 6.75 0.47 -33.43
N ILE A 155 5.50 0.64 -32.99
CA ILE A 155 4.33 0.10 -33.68
C ILE A 155 4.15 0.78 -35.04
N SER A 156 4.40 2.09 -35.12
CA SER A 156 4.32 2.83 -36.38
C SER A 156 5.37 2.40 -37.41
N ALA A 157 6.52 1.88 -36.96
CA ALA A 157 7.58 1.38 -37.83
C ALA A 157 7.28 -0.03 -38.35
N GLU A 158 6.68 -0.92 -37.54
CA GLU A 158 6.32 -2.28 -37.96
C GLU A 158 5.06 -2.36 -38.83
N LEU A 159 4.17 -1.36 -38.74
CA LEU A 159 2.97 -1.28 -39.59
C LEU A 159 3.21 -0.60 -40.94
N LYS A 160 4.40 -0.02 -41.19
CA LYS A 160 4.69 0.79 -42.39
C LYS A 160 5.03 -0.02 -43.66
N GLY A 161 4.68 -1.29 -43.72
CA GLY A 161 5.02 -2.14 -44.87
C GLY A 161 4.20 -3.41 -45.07
N LYS A 162 3.21 -3.70 -44.20
CA LYS A 162 2.29 -4.82 -44.43
C LYS A 162 0.97 -4.27 -44.98
N ARG A 163 0.80 -4.37 -46.30
CA ARG A 163 -0.50 -4.26 -46.96
C ARG A 163 -1.33 -5.48 -46.54
N VAL A 164 -2.57 -5.24 -46.12
CA VAL A 164 -3.63 -6.26 -46.08
C VAL A 164 -4.15 -6.46 -47.50
#